data_AF-A0YSM4-F1
#
_entry.id   AF-A0YSM4-F1
#
_cell.length_a   1.000
_cell.length_b   1.000
_cell.length_c   1.000
_cell.angle_alpha   90.00
_cell.angle_beta   90.00
_cell.angle_gamma   90.00
#
_symmetry.space_group_name_H-M   'P 1'
#
loop_
_entity.id
_entity.type
_entity.pdbx_description
1 polymer ?
#
loop_
_entity_poly.entity_id
_entity_poly.type
_entity_poly.pdbx_seq_one_letter_code
_entity_poly.pdbx_strand_id
1 'polypeptide(L)'
;MLSHNYPFDTVQLPINCFDANFMSFQNQVLPELDRQGIAAIGMKSLSGNAEAVKKGLVTPQEAIRYSMSMPIATLVSGIDSVEVLRQNIAIARSFQPMTAQEMQALRERVLPYATDGRFELFKSSKKFDADVGRKQHGFPTQDQLPT
;
A
#
# COMPACT_ATOMS: atom_id res chain seq x y z
N MET A 1 -0.95 11.19 -15.69
CA MET A 1 0.50 10.91 -15.75
C MET A 1 0.79 9.80 -16.76
N LEU A 2 0.37 8.55 -16.51
CA LEU A 2 0.58 7.42 -17.42
C LEU A 2 -0.04 7.60 -18.82
N SER A 3 -1.11 8.39 -18.94
CA SER A 3 -1.78 8.72 -20.19
C SER A 3 -0.97 9.60 -21.15
N HIS A 4 0.14 10.19 -20.71
CA HIS A 4 0.95 11.10 -21.53
C HIS A 4 2.06 10.36 -22.30
N ASN A 5 2.08 9.02 -22.29
CA ASN A 5 3.06 8.19 -23.00
C ASN A 5 4.53 8.55 -22.71
N TYR A 6 4.79 9.07 -21.51
CA TYR A 6 6.16 9.26 -21.05
C TYR A 6 6.75 7.88 -20.71
N PRO A 7 7.97 7.55 -21.16
CA PRO A 7 8.57 6.23 -20.96
C PRO A 7 9.12 6.09 -19.54
N PHE A 8 8.24 5.91 -18.55
CA PHE A 8 8.67 5.63 -17.17
C PHE A 8 9.24 4.21 -17.08
N ASP A 9 10.42 4.05 -16.48
CA ASP A 9 10.94 2.71 -16.18
C ASP A 9 10.19 2.06 -15.02
N THR A 10 9.79 2.88 -14.04
CA THR A 10 9.14 2.40 -12.81
C THR A 10 8.06 3.36 -12.31
N VAL A 11 7.09 2.80 -11.57
CA VAL A 11 6.13 3.56 -10.76
C VAL A 11 6.05 2.95 -9.37
N GLN A 12 6.16 3.79 -8.35
CA GLN A 12 5.94 3.38 -6.97
C GLN A 12 4.49 3.68 -6.54
N LEU A 13 3.80 2.68 -5.99
CA LEU A 13 2.38 2.75 -5.64
C LEU A 13 2.02 1.95 -4.39
N PRO A 14 0.97 2.35 -3.64
CA PRO A 14 0.46 1.55 -2.52
C PRO A 14 -0.07 0.19 -2.99
N ILE A 15 0.43 -0.89 -2.39
CA ILE A 15 -0.04 -2.27 -2.61
C ILE A 15 -0.23 -2.91 -1.24
N ASN A 16 -1.46 -3.29 -0.93
CA ASN A 16 -1.84 -3.94 0.33
C ASN A 16 -3.20 -4.65 0.19
N CYS A 17 -3.61 -5.47 1.17
CA CYS A 17 -4.83 -6.26 1.09
C CYS A 17 -6.15 -5.46 1.22
N PHE A 18 -6.10 -4.22 1.70
CA PHE A 18 -7.27 -3.32 1.76
C PHE A 18 -7.49 -2.58 0.43
N ASP A 19 -6.44 -2.44 -0.39
CA ASP A 19 -6.48 -1.70 -1.65
C ASP A 19 -7.52 -2.23 -2.64
N ALA A 20 -7.82 -3.54 -2.60
CA ALA A 20 -8.66 -4.23 -3.58
C ALA A 20 -10.05 -3.63 -3.79
N ASN A 21 -10.62 -3.00 -2.76
CA ASN A 21 -12.04 -2.65 -2.73
C ASN A 21 -12.33 -1.14 -2.65
N PHE A 22 -11.30 -0.30 -2.50
CA PHE A 22 -11.48 1.16 -2.36
C PHE A 22 -10.40 1.93 -3.11
N MET A 23 -10.79 2.65 -4.16
CA MET A 23 -9.89 3.43 -5.03
C MET A 23 -8.61 2.64 -5.36
N SER A 24 -8.82 1.44 -5.91
CA SER A 24 -7.80 0.40 -5.97
C SER A 24 -6.70 0.70 -6.99
N PHE A 25 -5.47 0.83 -6.49
CA PHE A 25 -4.28 0.90 -7.35
C PHE A 25 -4.02 -0.44 -8.04
N GLN A 26 -4.22 -1.56 -7.35
CA GLN A 26 -3.97 -2.88 -7.92
C GLN A 26 -4.92 -3.22 -9.06
N ASN A 27 -6.17 -2.76 -9.04
CA ASN A 27 -7.15 -3.04 -10.09
C ASN A 27 -7.08 -2.02 -11.24
N GLN A 28 -6.66 -0.78 -10.95
CA GLN A 28 -6.68 0.31 -11.95
C GLN A 28 -5.32 0.62 -12.55
N VAL A 29 -4.25 0.52 -11.75
CA VAL A 29 -2.90 0.98 -12.14
C VAL A 29 -1.98 -0.17 -12.50
N LEU A 30 -1.92 -1.26 -11.71
CA LEU A 30 -1.03 -2.39 -12.05
C LEU A 30 -1.26 -2.97 -13.47
N PRO A 31 -2.50 -3.17 -13.95
CA PRO A 31 -2.71 -3.67 -15.31
C PRO A 31 -2.19 -2.70 -16.38
N GLU A 32 -2.24 -1.40 -16.10
CA GLU A 32 -1.74 -0.38 -17.01
C GLU A 32 -0.21 -0.32 -17.04
N LEU A 33 0.44 -0.52 -15.88
CA LEU A 33 1.89 -0.62 -15.80
C LEU A 33 2.38 -1.84 -16.59
N ASP A 34 1.74 -3.00 -16.43
CA ASP A 34 2.05 -4.21 -17.18
C ASP A 34 1.87 -4.00 -18.69
N ARG A 35 0.74 -3.41 -19.11
CA ARG A 35 0.45 -3.08 -20.51
C ARG A 35 1.51 -2.17 -21.16
N GLN A 36 2.06 -1.23 -20.39
CA GLN A 36 3.09 -0.29 -20.86
C GLN A 36 4.53 -0.80 -20.66
N GLY A 37 4.74 -1.96 -20.03
CA GLY A 37 6.08 -2.48 -19.73
C GLY A 37 6.81 -1.69 -18.62
N ILE A 38 6.06 -1.08 -17.70
CA ILE A 38 6.59 -0.28 -16.59
C ILE A 38 6.69 -1.14 -15.33
N ALA A 39 7.85 -1.15 -14.67
CA ALA A 39 8.02 -1.96 -13.47
C ALA A 39 7.34 -1.32 -12.24
N ALA A 40 6.43 -2.06 -11.61
CA ALA A 40 5.75 -1.63 -10.39
C ALA A 40 6.64 -1.81 -9.15
N ILE A 41 6.78 -0.77 -8.33
CA ILE A 41 7.39 -0.81 -7.00
C ILE A 41 6.27 -0.70 -5.97
N GLY A 42 6.02 -1.78 -5.23
CA GLY A 42 5.02 -1.78 -4.16
C GLY A 42 5.51 -0.99 -2.94
N MET A 43 4.60 -0.30 -2.27
CA MET A 43 4.83 0.28 -0.94
C MET A 43 3.57 0.18 -0.07
N LYS A 44 3.68 0.57 1.21
CA LYS A 44 2.53 0.64 2.14
C LYS A 44 1.84 -0.72 2.37
N SER A 45 2.60 -1.82 2.37
CA SER A 45 2.10 -3.18 2.62
C SER A 45 1.30 -3.33 3.91
N LEU A 46 1.58 -2.52 4.94
CA LEU A 46 0.85 -2.47 6.22
C LEU A 46 -0.18 -1.32 6.28
N SER A 47 -0.71 -0.89 5.14
CA SER A 47 -1.67 0.22 5.00
C SER A 47 -1.15 1.57 5.54
N GLY A 48 0.18 1.74 5.51
CA GLY A 48 0.87 3.01 5.76
C GLY A 48 1.31 3.27 7.21
N ASN A 49 0.45 3.04 8.20
CA ASN A 49 0.77 3.26 9.63
C ASN A 49 0.60 2.02 10.51
N ALA A 50 0.38 0.85 9.89
CA ALA A 50 0.19 -0.43 10.55
C ALA A 50 -1.01 -0.51 11.51
N GLU A 51 -1.97 0.41 11.46
CA GLU A 51 -3.15 0.37 12.35
C GLU A 51 -3.97 -0.91 12.20
N ALA A 52 -4.08 -1.47 10.99
CA ALA A 52 -4.74 -2.75 10.76
C ALA A 52 -4.04 -3.90 11.50
N VAL A 53 -2.71 -3.87 11.58
CA VAL A 53 -1.90 -4.83 12.32
C VAL A 53 -2.09 -4.65 13.83
N LYS A 54 -2.01 -3.41 14.33
CA LYS A 54 -2.19 -3.11 15.76
C LYS A 54 -3.58 -3.52 16.26
N LYS A 55 -4.60 -3.45 15.40
CA LYS A 55 -5.97 -3.90 15.68
C LYS A 55 -6.21 -5.39 15.46
N GLY A 56 -5.18 -6.14 15.05
CA GLY A 56 -5.26 -7.60 14.86
C GLY A 56 -6.09 -8.04 13.64
N LEU A 57 -6.36 -7.15 12.68
CA LEU A 57 -7.12 -7.50 11.48
C LEU A 57 -6.30 -8.35 10.49
N VAL A 58 -5.00 -8.09 10.45
CA VAL A 58 -4.01 -8.84 9.66
C VAL A 58 -2.68 -8.87 10.41
N THR A 59 -1.87 -9.90 10.19
CA THR A 59 -0.49 -9.96 10.67
C THR A 59 0.47 -9.28 9.68
N PRO A 60 1.68 -8.85 10.11
CA PRO A 60 2.70 -8.36 9.19
C PRO A 60 3.05 -9.38 8.10
N GLN A 61 3.11 -10.67 8.46
CA GLN A 61 3.41 -11.75 7.53
C GLN A 61 2.33 -11.87 6.44
N GLU A 62 1.05 -11.87 6.79
CA GLU A 62 -0.04 -11.92 5.80
C GLU A 62 -0.02 -10.70 4.88
N ALA A 63 0.12 -9.50 5.44
CA ALA A 63 0.05 -8.25 4.69
C ALA A 63 1.26 -8.06 3.75
N ILE A 64 2.47 -8.38 4.21
CA ILE A 64 3.70 -8.33 3.40
C ILE A 64 3.66 -9.42 2.34
N ARG A 65 3.32 -10.67 2.69
CA ARG A 65 3.24 -11.78 1.72
C ARG A 65 2.18 -11.52 0.66
N TYR A 66 1.01 -10.98 1.01
CA TYR A 66 -0.01 -10.55 0.06
C TYR A 66 0.57 -9.54 -0.94
N SER A 67 1.26 -8.52 -0.43
CA SER A 67 1.81 -7.45 -1.27
C SER A 67 2.90 -7.97 -2.20
N MET A 68 3.78 -8.85 -1.72
CA MET A 68 4.82 -9.52 -2.52
C MET A 68 4.25 -10.52 -3.54
N SER A 69 3.00 -10.96 -3.39
CA SER A 69 2.33 -11.88 -4.32
C SER A 69 1.67 -11.17 -5.51
N MET A 70 1.60 -9.84 -5.47
CA MET A 70 1.13 -9.02 -6.59
C MET A 70 2.22 -8.91 -7.67
N PRO A 71 1.88 -8.58 -8.93
CA PRO A 71 2.85 -8.38 -10.00
C PRO A 71 3.64 -7.07 -9.80
N ILE A 72 4.56 -7.08 -8.83
CA ILE A 72 5.49 -6.00 -8.52
C ILE A 72 6.93 -6.48 -8.65
N ALA A 73 7.83 -5.59 -9.07
CA ALA A 73 9.25 -5.89 -9.19
C ALA A 73 9.94 -5.93 -7.82
N THR A 74 9.51 -5.09 -6.88
CA THR A 74 10.04 -5.06 -5.51
C THR A 74 9.04 -4.41 -4.55
N LEU A 75 9.20 -4.68 -3.26
CA LEU A 75 8.40 -4.10 -2.17
C LEU A 75 9.28 -3.23 -1.27
N VAL A 76 8.90 -1.97 -1.10
CA VAL A 76 9.45 -1.07 -0.08
C VAL A 76 8.66 -1.24 1.22
N SER A 77 9.27 -1.87 2.22
CA SER A 77 8.69 -2.09 3.55
C SER A 77 9.15 -1.06 4.57
N GLY A 78 8.25 -0.62 5.47
CA GLY A 78 8.61 0.24 6.60
C GLY A 78 9.37 -0.54 7.69
N ILE A 79 10.40 0.09 8.25
CA ILE A 79 11.27 -0.45 9.30
C ILE A 79 11.59 0.69 10.28
N ASP A 80 11.12 0.58 11.51
CA ASP A 80 11.36 1.58 12.57
C ASP A 80 12.27 1.05 13.69
N SER A 81 12.65 -0.22 13.63
CA SER A 81 13.38 -0.95 14.66
C SER A 81 14.13 -2.14 14.06
N VAL A 82 15.15 -2.62 14.78
CA VAL A 82 15.93 -3.79 14.34
C VAL A 82 15.08 -5.07 14.41
N GLU A 83 14.11 -5.11 15.32
CA GLU A 83 13.13 -6.19 15.48
C GLU A 83 12.26 -6.30 14.23
N VAL A 84 11.70 -5.18 13.76
CA VAL A 84 10.92 -5.13 12.51
C VAL A 84 11.79 -5.45 11.29
N LEU A 85 13.06 -4.99 11.27
CA LEU A 85 14.01 -5.37 10.22
C LEU A 85 14.17 -6.90 10.15
N ARG A 86 14.43 -7.56 11.28
CA ARG A 86 14.58 -9.02 11.35
C ARG A 86 13.30 -9.74 10.95
N GLN A 87 12.14 -9.25 11.39
CA GLN A 87 10.83 -9.79 10.99
C GLN A 87 10.63 -9.71 9.48
N ASN A 88 10.86 -8.54 8.86
CA ASN A 88 10.68 -8.36 7.43
C ASN A 88 11.65 -9.23 6.62
N ILE A 89 12.92 -9.35 7.05
CA ILE A 89 13.90 -10.26 6.43
C ILE A 89 13.43 -11.72 6.53
N ALA A 90 12.91 -12.15 7.68
CA ALA A 90 12.42 -13.51 7.86
C ALA A 90 11.23 -13.82 6.94
N ILE A 91 10.30 -12.88 6.79
CA ILE A 91 9.16 -13.00 5.86
C ILE A 91 9.66 -13.08 4.42
N ALA A 92 10.59 -12.20 4.03
CA ALA A 92 11.14 -12.19 2.67
C ALA A 92 11.93 -13.47 2.34
N ARG A 93 12.71 -14.00 3.29
CA ARG A 93 13.48 -15.25 3.10
C ARG A 93 12.63 -16.49 3.02
N SER A 94 11.50 -16.52 3.74
CA SER A 94 10.56 -17.64 3.72
C SER A 94 9.40 -17.42 2.74
N PHE A 95 9.52 -16.42 1.86
CA PHE A 95 8.45 -16.03 0.96
C PHE A 95 8.06 -17.18 0.03
N GLN A 96 6.77 -17.46 0.03
CA GLN A 96 6.07 -18.24 -0.98
C GLN A 96 4.92 -17.38 -1.46
N PRO A 97 4.71 -17.19 -2.77
CA PRO A 97 3.54 -16.47 -3.26
C PRO A 97 2.24 -17.02 -2.68
N MET A 98 1.30 -16.14 -2.37
CA MET A 98 -0.06 -16.54 -2.08
C MET A 98 -0.72 -17.07 -3.35
N THR A 99 -1.44 -18.17 -3.20
CA THR A 99 -2.40 -18.63 -4.22
C THR A 99 -3.51 -17.61 -4.39
N ALA A 100 -4.20 -17.65 -5.53
CA ALA A 100 -5.36 -16.80 -5.77
C ALA A 100 -6.44 -16.95 -4.68
N GLN A 101 -6.63 -18.18 -4.18
CA GLN A 101 -7.56 -18.50 -3.10
C GLN A 101 -7.13 -17.86 -1.77
N GLU A 102 -5.85 -17.94 -1.39
CA GLU A 102 -5.33 -17.29 -0.17
C GLU A 102 -5.48 -15.76 -0.24
N MET A 103 -5.17 -15.17 -1.40
CA MET A 103 -5.34 -13.72 -1.61
C MET A 103 -6.80 -13.31 -1.52
N GLN A 104 -7.70 -14.07 -2.14
CA GLN A 104 -9.13 -13.80 -2.12
C GLN A 104 -9.71 -13.92 -0.71
N ALA A 105 -9.35 -14.97 0.03
CA ALA A 105 -9.77 -15.14 1.42
C ALA A 105 -9.31 -13.97 2.31
N LEU A 106 -8.09 -13.46 2.09
CA LEU A 106 -7.61 -12.29 2.82
C LEU A 106 -8.41 -11.03 2.49
N ARG A 107 -8.72 -10.79 1.20
CA ARG A 107 -9.55 -9.66 0.74
C ARG A 107 -10.95 -9.71 1.34
N GLU A 108 -11.57 -10.88 1.36
CA GLU A 108 -12.90 -11.09 1.94
C GLU A 108 -12.91 -10.83 3.44
N ARG A 109 -11.89 -11.32 4.15
CA ARG A 109 -11.76 -11.08 5.60
C ARG A 109 -11.63 -9.59 5.94
N VAL A 110 -10.89 -8.82 5.14
CA VAL A 110 -10.71 -7.38 5.39
C VAL A 110 -11.79 -6.51 4.76
N LEU A 111 -12.65 -7.06 3.91
CA LEU A 111 -13.68 -6.32 3.17
C LEU A 111 -14.54 -5.39 4.05
N PRO A 112 -15.05 -5.81 5.22
CA PRO A 112 -15.87 -4.92 6.09
C PRO A 112 -15.14 -3.66 6.56
N TYR A 113 -13.81 -3.62 6.42
CA TYR A 113 -12.93 -2.54 6.85
C TYR A 113 -12.26 -1.81 5.68
N ALA A 114 -12.47 -2.27 4.45
CA ALA A 114 -11.73 -1.86 3.26
C ALA A 114 -12.58 -1.04 2.26
N THR A 115 -13.77 -0.58 2.66
CA THR A 115 -14.73 0.07 1.75
C THR A 115 -14.74 1.61 1.81
N ASP A 116 -14.07 2.22 2.80
CA ASP A 116 -14.08 3.68 3.01
C ASP A 116 -12.68 4.29 3.20
N GLY A 117 -11.62 3.50 3.02
CA GLY A 117 -10.25 3.95 3.17
C GLY A 117 -9.83 4.30 4.60
N ARG A 118 -10.57 3.87 5.64
CA ARG A 118 -10.20 4.16 7.05
C ARG A 118 -8.82 3.62 7.46
N PHE A 119 -8.35 2.57 6.79
CA PHE A 119 -6.99 2.03 6.94
C PHE A 119 -6.01 2.54 5.89
N GLU A 120 -6.47 3.33 4.92
CA GLU A 120 -5.68 3.86 3.82
C GLU A 120 -5.82 5.38 3.75
N LEU A 121 -5.55 6.06 4.88
CA LEU A 121 -5.75 7.51 5.02
C LEU A 121 -4.94 8.35 4.02
N PHE A 122 -3.94 7.76 3.36
CA PHE A 122 -3.22 8.38 2.23
C PHE A 122 -4.08 8.53 0.96
N LYS A 123 -5.21 7.82 0.85
CA LYS A 123 -6.20 7.96 -0.23
C LYS A 123 -7.31 8.96 0.11
N SER A 124 -7.75 8.95 1.37
CA SER A 124 -9.01 9.58 1.81
C SER A 124 -8.83 10.83 2.65
N SER A 125 -7.61 11.19 3.04
CA SER A 125 -7.36 12.32 3.94
C SER A 125 -6.14 13.14 3.53
N LYS A 126 -5.97 14.29 4.18
CA LYS A 126 -4.77 15.13 4.09
C LYS A 126 -3.77 14.88 5.21
N LYS A 127 -4.00 13.87 6.05
CA LYS A 127 -3.22 13.61 7.27
C LYS A 127 -1.71 13.56 7.03
N PHE A 128 -1.28 13.05 5.87
CA PHE A 128 0.13 12.86 5.54
C PHE A 128 0.68 13.87 4.53
N ASP A 129 -0.14 14.82 4.06
CA ASP A 129 0.31 15.86 3.12
C ASP A 129 1.24 16.85 3.85
N ALA A 130 2.35 17.20 3.21
CA ALA A 130 3.28 18.22 3.69
C ALA A 130 2.72 19.64 3.49
N ASP A 131 3.24 20.62 4.24
CA ASP A 131 2.74 22.00 4.22
C ASP A 131 2.77 22.65 2.84
N VAL A 132 3.78 22.36 2.02
CA VAL A 132 3.86 22.91 0.65
C VAL A 132 2.65 22.46 -0.18
N GLY A 133 2.34 21.16 -0.16
CA GLY A 133 1.19 20.63 -0.88
C GLY A 133 -0.14 21.15 -0.32
N ARG A 134 -0.25 21.24 1.01
CA ARG A 134 -1.43 21.82 1.67
C ARG A 134 -1.70 23.25 1.22
N LYS A 135 -0.68 24.11 1.25
CA LYS A 135 -0.78 25.52 0.82
C LYS A 135 -1.19 25.63 -0.65
N GLN A 136 -0.59 24.85 -1.54
CA GLN A 136 -0.93 24.84 -2.98
C GLN A 136 -2.38 24.48 -3.25
N HIS A 137 -3.01 23.71 -2.37
CA HIS A 137 -4.39 23.27 -2.49
C HIS A 137 -5.36 23.95 -1.51
N GLY A 138 -4.93 25.03 -0.83
CA GLY A 138 -5.77 25.80 0.08
C GLY A 138 -6.16 25.07 1.38
N PHE A 139 -5.41 24.05 1.79
CA PHE A 139 -5.60 23.37 3.07
C PHE A 139 -4.79 24.03 4.18
N PRO A 140 -5.24 23.95 5.45
CA PRO A 140 -4.45 24.40 6.60
C PRO A 140 -3.10 23.68 6.66
N THR A 141 -2.04 24.38 7.06
CA THR A 141 -0.74 23.79 7.37
C THR A 141 -0.84 22.89 8.61
N GLN A 142 0.17 22.05 8.84
CA GLN A 142 0.15 21.06 9.92
C GLN A 142 0.00 21.70 11.31
N ASP A 143 0.62 22.87 11.54
CA ASP A 143 0.53 23.67 12.76
C ASP A 143 -0.86 24.33 12.97
N GLN A 144 -1.67 24.42 11.92
CA GLN A 144 -3.03 24.97 11.97
C GLN A 144 -4.11 23.91 12.24
N LEU A 145 -3.72 22.63 12.32
CA LEU A 145 -4.65 21.54 12.61
C LEU A 145 -4.96 21.49 14.11
N PRO A 146 -6.20 21.12 14.50
CA PRO A 146 -6.51 20.84 15.90
C PRO A 146 -5.63 19.69 16.42
N THR A 147 -5.08 19.89 17.61
CA THR A 147 -4.34 18.86 18.39
C THR A 147 -5.25 17.76 18.88
#